data_AF-A0A7V6PZ29-F1
#
_entry.id   AF-A0A7V6PZ29-F1
#
_cell.length_a   1.000
_cell.length_b   1.000
_cell.length_c   1.000
_cell.angle_alpha   90.00
_cell.angle_beta   90.00
_cell.angle_gamma   90.00
#
_symmetry.space_group_name_H-M   'P 1'
#
loop_
_entity.id
_entity.type
_entity.pdbx_description
1 polymer ?
#
loop_
_entity_poly.entity_id
_entity_poly.type
_entity_poly.pdbx_seq_one_letter_code
_entity_poly.pdbx_strand_id
1 'polypeptide(L)'
;MKVSYYRATGLYIKAIEVYMPGIDKVKLAIVKNGYSATIQNTRFIITDMLDSPTQDILKKYLASWDIECFFRDIKQHLNFEKVQARNPEKLEGYFSTAFIIISLQYFFIYISKNATDKNNFSTVGETVSYLQDIVQVKVINLAYIINNVVYIIK
;
A
#
# COMPACT_ATOMS: atom_id res chain seq x y z
N MET A 1 -21.51 -27.43 -12.28
CA MET A 1 -21.36 -26.01 -11.87
C MET A 1 -19.93 -25.55 -12.21
N LYS A 2 -19.76 -24.51 -13.05
CA LYS A 2 -18.47 -24.17 -13.70
C LYS A 2 -17.57 -23.31 -12.78
N VAL A 3 -16.30 -23.67 -12.66
CA VAL A 3 -15.27 -22.88 -11.95
C VAL A 3 -14.53 -22.03 -12.99
N SER A 4 -14.29 -20.76 -12.69
CA SER A 4 -13.60 -19.85 -13.61
C SER A 4 -12.13 -19.73 -13.22
N TYR A 5 -11.23 -19.92 -14.17
CA TYR A 5 -9.80 -19.66 -14.00
C TYR A 5 -9.52 -18.18 -14.28
N TYR A 6 -8.93 -17.47 -13.32
CA TYR A 6 -8.54 -16.08 -13.48
C TYR A 6 -7.06 -15.98 -13.82
N ARG A 7 -6.77 -15.82 -15.12
CA ARG A 7 -5.39 -15.82 -15.66
C ARG A 7 -4.48 -14.78 -15.00
N ALA A 8 -5.01 -13.61 -14.67
CA ALA A 8 -4.23 -12.52 -14.09
C ALA A 8 -3.65 -12.86 -12.71
N THR A 9 -4.29 -13.75 -11.97
CA THR A 9 -3.87 -14.12 -10.60
C THR A 9 -3.40 -15.56 -10.50
N GLY A 10 -3.63 -16.38 -11.52
CA GLY A 10 -3.34 -17.81 -11.50
C GLY A 10 -4.29 -18.62 -10.60
N LEU A 11 -5.38 -18.01 -10.12
CA LEU A 11 -6.31 -18.63 -9.17
C LEU A 11 -7.60 -19.10 -9.83
N TYR A 12 -8.20 -20.13 -9.24
CA TYR A 12 -9.55 -20.58 -9.59
C TYR A 12 -10.53 -19.94 -8.63
N ILE A 13 -11.61 -19.37 -9.16
CA ILE A 13 -12.65 -18.78 -8.33
C ILE A 13 -14.04 -19.18 -8.79
N LYS A 14 -14.91 -19.39 -7.81
CA LYS A 14 -16.32 -19.63 -8.01
C LYS A 14 -17.11 -18.94 -6.92
N ALA A 15 -18.09 -18.14 -7.30
CA ALA A 15 -19.01 -17.50 -6.38
C ALA A 15 -20.39 -18.15 -6.45
N ILE A 16 -21.05 -18.24 -5.30
CA ILE A 16 -22.43 -18.69 -5.16
C ILE A 16 -23.17 -17.71 -4.26
N GLU A 17 -24.46 -17.50 -4.52
CA GLU A 17 -25.31 -16.76 -3.60
C GLU A 17 -25.80 -17.69 -2.51
N VAL A 18 -25.72 -17.23 -1.27
CA VAL A 18 -26.13 -17.97 -0.08
C VAL A 18 -26.89 -17.04 0.85
N TYR A 19 -27.90 -17.57 1.54
CA TYR A 19 -28.58 -16.85 2.60
C TYR A 19 -27.84 -17.07 3.92
N MET A 20 -27.38 -15.99 4.55
CA MET A 20 -26.68 -16.06 5.83
C MET A 20 -27.60 -15.57 6.96
N PRO A 21 -27.92 -16.40 7.96
CA PRO A 21 -28.76 -16.01 9.09
C PRO A 21 -28.23 -14.76 9.79
N GLY A 22 -29.09 -13.75 9.99
CA GLY A 22 -28.74 -12.49 10.64
C GLY A 22 -28.08 -11.44 9.73
N ILE A 23 -27.76 -11.77 8.48
CA ILE A 23 -27.23 -10.81 7.49
C ILE A 23 -28.15 -10.64 6.28
N ASP A 24 -28.79 -11.71 5.80
CA ASP A 24 -29.52 -11.83 4.53
C ASP A 24 -28.63 -12.40 3.39
N LYS A 25 -29.02 -12.18 2.14
CA LYS A 25 -28.40 -12.72 0.93
C LYS A 25 -27.00 -12.16 0.74
N VAL A 26 -26.02 -13.05 0.69
CA VAL A 26 -24.61 -12.72 0.42
C VAL A 26 -24.07 -13.58 -0.70
N LYS A 27 -22.93 -13.20 -1.24
CA LYS A 27 -22.18 -13.99 -2.20
C LYS A 27 -20.95 -14.59 -1.52
N LEU A 28 -20.86 -15.91 -1.54
CA LEU A 28 -19.71 -16.68 -1.08
C LEU A 28 -18.82 -17.05 -2.26
N ALA A 29 -17.65 -16.44 -2.33
CA ALA A 29 -16.60 -16.78 -3.27
C ALA A 29 -15.61 -17.78 -2.68
N ILE A 30 -15.44 -18.90 -3.37
CA ILE A 30 -14.49 -19.96 -3.07
C ILE A 30 -13.30 -19.79 -4.02
N VAL A 31 -12.15 -19.49 -3.46
CA VAL A 31 -10.90 -19.24 -4.19
C VAL A 31 -9.92 -20.39 -3.93
N LYS A 32 -9.41 -21.00 -5.00
CA LYS A 32 -8.48 -22.13 -4.91
C LYS A 32 -7.17 -21.81 -5.61
N ASN A 33 -6.07 -22.11 -4.93
CA ASN A 33 -4.74 -22.13 -5.52
C ASN A 33 -4.46 -23.51 -6.15
N GLY A 34 -4.82 -23.66 -7.43
CA GLY A 34 -4.86 -24.94 -8.13
C GLY A 34 -6.23 -25.62 -8.06
N TYR A 35 -6.60 -26.36 -9.10
CA TYR A 35 -7.95 -26.95 -9.23
C TYR A 35 -8.27 -27.93 -8.09
N SER A 36 -7.28 -28.76 -7.74
CA SER A 36 -7.36 -29.78 -6.68
C SER A 36 -6.85 -29.27 -5.32
N ALA A 37 -6.89 -27.95 -5.08
CA ALA A 37 -6.47 -27.38 -3.80
C ALA A 37 -7.23 -28.03 -2.64
N THR A 38 -6.49 -28.39 -1.59
CA THR A 38 -7.07 -28.82 -0.32
C THR A 38 -7.83 -27.67 0.33
N ILE A 39 -8.64 -27.97 1.36
CA ILE A 39 -9.39 -26.95 2.11
C ILE A 39 -8.44 -25.90 2.71
N GLN A 40 -7.27 -26.31 3.20
CA GLN A 40 -6.24 -25.41 3.77
C GLN A 40 -5.72 -24.39 2.73
N ASN A 41 -5.68 -24.77 1.45
CA ASN A 41 -5.27 -23.94 0.32
C ASN A 41 -6.46 -23.32 -0.43
N THR A 42 -7.64 -23.38 0.18
CA THR A 42 -8.84 -22.70 -0.27
C THR A 42 -9.08 -21.47 0.61
N ARG A 43 -9.52 -20.38 0.01
CA ARG A 43 -9.95 -19.16 0.72
C ARG A 43 -11.42 -18.94 0.44
N PHE A 44 -12.12 -18.44 1.45
CA PHE A 44 -13.54 -18.14 1.40
C PHE A 44 -13.71 -16.65 1.60
N ILE A 45 -14.39 -15.99 0.67
CA ILE A 45 -14.68 -14.57 0.71
C ILE A 45 -16.20 -14.44 0.77
N ILE A 46 -16.69 -13.73 1.79
CA ILE A 46 -18.10 -13.38 1.92
C ILE A 46 -18.23 -11.91 1.54
N THR A 47 -19.18 -11.59 0.66
CA THR A 47 -19.40 -10.22 0.19
C THR A 47 -20.86 -9.95 -0.12
N ASP A 48 -21.26 -8.71 0.05
CA ASP A 48 -22.53 -8.11 -0.38
C ASP A 48 -22.55 -7.71 -1.87
N MET A 49 -21.45 -7.93 -2.60
CA MET A 49 -21.32 -7.64 -4.04
C MET A 49 -22.10 -8.65 -4.90
N LEU A 50 -23.44 -8.67 -4.76
CA LEU A 50 -24.36 -9.62 -5.39
C LEU A 50 -24.38 -9.51 -6.92
N ASP A 51 -24.19 -8.32 -7.47
CA ASP A 51 -24.22 -8.10 -8.93
C ASP A 51 -22.83 -8.16 -9.58
N SER A 52 -21.77 -8.15 -8.77
CA SER A 52 -20.41 -8.07 -9.31
C SER A 52 -19.93 -9.39 -9.91
N PRO A 53 -19.20 -9.34 -11.04
CA PRO A 53 -18.49 -10.49 -11.57
C PRO A 53 -17.55 -11.09 -10.53
N THR A 54 -17.46 -12.42 -10.53
CA THR A 54 -16.62 -13.18 -9.60
C THR A 54 -15.15 -12.73 -9.61
N GLN A 55 -14.63 -12.31 -10.77
CA GLN A 55 -13.25 -11.83 -10.90
C GLN A 55 -13.02 -10.50 -10.16
N ASP A 56 -14.01 -9.60 -10.15
CA ASP A 56 -13.89 -8.30 -9.49
C ASP A 56 -13.89 -8.43 -7.97
N ILE A 57 -14.62 -9.40 -7.44
CA ILE A 57 -14.57 -9.76 -6.01
C ILE A 57 -13.16 -10.18 -5.62
N LEU A 58 -12.52 -11.04 -6.42
CA LEU A 58 -11.14 -11.47 -6.17
C LEU A 58 -10.16 -10.31 -6.29
N LYS A 59 -10.30 -9.48 -7.33
CA LYS A 59 -9.44 -8.31 -7.54
C LYS A 59 -9.52 -7.35 -6.34
N LYS A 60 -10.73 -7.08 -5.85
CA LYS A 60 -10.96 -6.23 -4.68
C LYS A 60 -10.39 -6.84 -3.41
N TYR A 61 -10.54 -8.16 -3.23
CA TYR A 61 -9.93 -8.86 -2.10
C TYR A 61 -8.40 -8.81 -2.13
N LEU A 62 -7.78 -9.01 -3.29
CA LEU A 62 -6.31 -8.96 -3.42
C LEU A 62 -5.74 -7.57 -3.09
N ALA A 63 -6.48 -6.50 -3.36
CA ALA A 63 -6.10 -5.15 -2.97
C ALA A 63 -6.02 -4.94 -1.43
N SER A 64 -6.51 -5.88 -0.62
CA SER A 64 -6.33 -5.80 0.85
C SER A 64 -4.86 -5.85 1.25
N TRP A 65 -4.01 -6.50 0.45
CA TRP A 65 -2.57 -6.55 0.68
C TRP A 65 -1.90 -5.18 0.49
N ASP A 66 -2.43 -4.34 -0.40
CA ASP A 66 -1.91 -2.98 -0.62
C ASP A 66 -2.10 -2.12 0.63
N ILE A 67 -3.19 -2.34 1.39
CA ILE A 67 -3.43 -1.66 2.67
C ILE A 67 -2.39 -2.10 3.72
N GLU A 68 -2.04 -3.39 3.76
CA GLU A 68 -1.00 -3.88 4.67
C GLU A 68 0.38 -3.32 4.32
N CYS A 69 0.71 -3.26 3.03
CA CYS A 69 1.93 -2.60 2.55
C CYS A 69 1.95 -1.12 2.93
N PHE A 70 0.83 -0.41 2.75
CA PHE A 70 0.68 0.98 3.15
C PHE A 70 1.01 1.18 4.63
N PHE A 71 0.41 0.40 5.54
CA PHE A 71 0.71 0.51 6.97
C PHE A 71 2.15 0.12 7.32
N ARG A 72 2.72 -0.89 6.65
CA ARG A 72 4.13 -1.26 6.82
C ARG A 72 5.04 -0.09 6.46
N ASP A 73 4.79 0.55 5.32
CA ASP A 73 5.65 1.60 4.78
C ASP A 73 5.58 2.87 5.66
N ILE A 74 4.40 3.25 6.18
CA ILE A 74 4.29 4.37 7.12
C ILE A 74 5.03 4.08 8.43
N LYS A 75 4.93 2.85 8.97
CA LYS A 75 5.68 2.47 10.18
C LYS A 75 7.19 2.56 9.96
N GLN A 76 7.67 2.01 8.85
CA GLN A 76 9.10 1.95 8.53
C GLN A 76 9.70 3.32 8.19
N HIS A 77 8.99 4.13 7.39
CA HIS A 77 9.57 5.35 6.81
C HIS A 77 9.14 6.65 7.50
N LEU A 78 8.01 6.65 8.20
CA LEU A 78 7.47 7.86 8.83
C LEU A 78 7.44 7.78 10.36
N ASN A 79 8.05 6.74 10.94
CA ASN A 79 8.11 6.51 12.39
C ASN A 79 6.72 6.51 13.07
N PHE A 80 5.69 6.03 12.37
CA PHE A 80 4.29 6.09 12.79
C PHE A 80 4.05 5.63 14.24
N GLU A 81 4.78 4.61 14.66
CA GLU A 81 4.66 3.99 15.99
C GLU A 81 5.44 4.72 17.10
N LYS A 82 6.31 5.67 16.74
CA LYS A 82 7.18 6.38 17.70
C LYS A 82 6.57 7.68 18.22
N VAL A 83 5.33 8.00 17.84
CA VAL A 83 4.64 9.19 18.35
C VAL A 83 4.38 9.05 19.84
N GLN A 84 4.82 10.04 20.62
CA GLN A 84 4.62 10.09 22.08
C GLN A 84 3.68 11.20 22.53
N ALA A 85 3.00 11.85 21.58
CA ALA A 85 2.02 12.87 21.89
C ALA A 85 0.85 12.27 22.69
N ARG A 86 0.47 12.91 23.79
CA ARG A 86 -0.68 12.49 24.63
C ARG A 86 -1.96 13.26 24.35
N ASN A 87 -1.86 14.40 23.66
CA ASN A 87 -3.01 15.19 23.26
C ASN A 87 -3.64 14.56 21.99
N PRO A 88 -4.93 14.18 22.01
CA PRO A 88 -5.62 13.58 20.87
C PRO A 88 -5.55 14.41 19.58
N GLU A 89 -5.68 15.74 19.65
CA GLU A 89 -5.63 16.63 18.48
C GLU A 89 -4.24 16.59 17.82
N LYS A 90 -3.19 16.53 18.64
CA LYS A 90 -1.81 16.41 18.14
C LYS A 90 -1.54 15.04 17.53
N LEU A 91 -2.15 13.98 18.07
CA LEU A 91 -2.08 12.64 17.50
C LEU A 91 -2.81 12.58 16.15
N GLU A 92 -4.01 13.13 16.07
CA GLU A 92 -4.79 13.21 14.83
C GLU A 92 -4.04 13.99 13.74
N GLY A 93 -3.48 15.15 14.09
CA GLY A 93 -2.67 15.93 13.15
C GLY A 93 -1.44 15.17 12.68
N TYR A 94 -0.75 14.46 13.58
CA TYR A 94 0.40 13.63 13.23
C TYR A 94 0.03 12.48 12.29
N PHE A 95 -1.03 11.72 12.61
CA PHE A 95 -1.48 10.61 11.77
C PHE A 95 -1.97 11.09 10.40
N SER A 96 -2.73 12.18 10.36
CA SER A 96 -3.17 12.79 9.10
C SER A 96 -2.00 13.21 8.23
N THR A 97 -0.99 13.83 8.83
CA THR A 97 0.24 14.23 8.12
C THR A 97 1.00 13.01 7.59
N ALA A 98 1.13 11.94 8.39
CA ALA A 98 1.78 10.71 7.96
C ALA A 98 1.04 10.06 6.78
N PHE A 99 -0.30 10.01 6.83
CA PHE A 99 -1.12 9.51 5.72
C PHE A 99 -0.97 10.35 4.45
N ILE A 100 -0.98 11.69 4.56
CA ILE A 100 -0.77 12.57 3.40
C ILE A 100 0.60 12.36 2.78
N ILE A 101 1.66 12.31 3.59
CA ILE A 101 3.04 12.15 3.10
C ILE A 101 3.21 10.83 2.34
N ILE A 102 2.74 9.72 2.91
CA ILE A 102 2.86 8.42 2.23
C ILE A 102 2.01 8.38 0.96
N SER A 103 0.80 8.95 0.97
CA SER A 103 -0.07 8.98 -0.21
C SER A 103 0.56 9.80 -1.34
N LEU A 104 1.22 10.92 -1.02
CA LEU A 104 1.99 11.69 -1.99
C LEU A 104 3.18 10.89 -2.55
N GLN A 105 3.85 10.06 -1.75
CA GLN A 105 4.92 9.19 -2.22
C GLN A 105 4.40 8.12 -3.19
N TYR A 106 3.28 7.46 -2.89
CA TYR A 106 2.65 6.52 -3.81
C TYR A 106 2.23 7.21 -5.12
N PHE A 107 1.69 8.43 -5.03
CA PHE A 107 1.35 9.22 -6.22
C PHE A 107 2.57 9.58 -7.05
N PHE A 108 3.69 9.95 -6.41
CA PHE A 108 4.95 10.23 -7.09
C PHE A 108 5.51 8.98 -7.79
N ILE A 109 5.48 7.82 -7.14
CA ILE A 109 5.88 6.54 -7.75
C ILE A 109 4.99 6.21 -8.95
N TYR A 110 3.68 6.42 -8.81
CA TYR A 110 2.74 6.20 -9.91
C TYR A 110 3.06 7.10 -11.11
N ILE A 111 3.33 8.39 -10.88
CA ILE A 111 3.74 9.30 -11.97
C ILE A 111 5.09 8.88 -12.55
N SER A 112 6.08 8.58 -11.72
CA SER A 112 7.43 8.18 -12.15
C SER A 112 7.40 6.93 -13.04
N LYS A 113 6.57 5.93 -12.73
CA LYS A 113 6.40 4.72 -13.55
C LYS A 113 5.75 5.00 -14.91
N ASN A 114 4.90 6.03 -14.99
CA ASN A 114 4.17 6.40 -16.21
C ASN A 114 4.86 7.52 -17.01
N ALA A 115 5.83 8.20 -16.42
CA ALA A 115 6.67 9.18 -17.08
C ALA A 115 7.83 8.47 -17.81
N THR A 116 8.16 8.93 -19.01
CA THR A 116 9.25 8.40 -19.86
C THR A 116 10.67 8.65 -19.31
N ASP A 117 10.81 8.98 -18.03
CA ASP A 117 12.05 9.46 -17.43
C ASP A 117 12.93 8.35 -16.84
N LYS A 118 14.24 8.63 -16.78
CA LYS A 118 15.32 7.68 -16.43
C LYS A 118 15.28 7.16 -14.98
N ASN A 119 14.53 7.80 -14.08
CA ASN A 119 14.43 7.39 -12.69
C ASN A 119 13.12 6.62 -12.50
N ASN A 120 13.22 5.29 -12.58
CA ASN A 120 12.07 4.40 -12.49
C ASN A 120 11.94 3.90 -11.04
N PHE A 121 11.40 4.75 -10.15
CA PHE A 121 11.20 4.36 -8.76
C PHE A 121 10.11 3.28 -8.68
N SER A 122 10.46 2.14 -8.09
CA SER A 122 9.59 0.97 -7.99
C SER A 122 8.89 0.89 -6.63
N THR A 123 9.53 1.43 -5.57
CA THR A 123 9.08 1.34 -4.17
C THR A 123 9.14 2.67 -3.41
N VAL A 124 8.44 2.72 -2.28
CA VAL A 124 8.50 3.83 -1.31
C VAL A 124 9.90 4.01 -0.75
N GLY A 125 10.59 2.91 -0.40
CA GLY A 125 11.94 2.96 0.16
C GLY A 125 12.95 3.62 -0.77
N GLU A 126 12.89 3.34 -2.08
CA GLU A 126 13.76 3.99 -3.07
C GLU A 126 13.50 5.49 -3.17
N THR A 127 12.23 5.90 -3.12
CA THR A 127 11.84 7.31 -3.13
C THR A 127 12.36 8.03 -1.88
N VAL A 128 12.23 7.39 -0.72
CA VAL A 128 12.73 7.94 0.57
C VAL A 128 14.25 8.06 0.53
N SER A 129 14.97 7.02 0.09
CA SER A 129 16.44 7.06 -0.01
C SER A 129 16.90 8.17 -0.94
N TYR A 130 16.29 8.30 -2.12
CA TYR A 130 16.60 9.35 -3.08
C TYR A 130 16.40 10.76 -2.52
N LEU A 131 15.28 10.99 -1.82
CA LEU A 131 15.00 12.28 -1.19
C LEU A 131 15.98 12.56 -0.05
N GLN A 132 16.33 11.56 0.75
CA GLN A 132 17.33 11.68 1.80
C GLN A 132 18.70 12.06 1.23
N ASP A 133 19.12 11.44 0.14
CA ASP A 133 20.39 11.75 -0.52
C ASP A 133 20.43 13.21 -1.01
N ILE A 134 19.36 13.70 -1.64
CA ILE A 134 19.26 15.10 -2.06
C ILE A 134 19.36 16.06 -0.87
N VAL A 135 18.64 15.76 0.22
CA VAL A 135 18.63 16.61 1.41
C VAL A 135 20.01 16.60 2.07
N GLN A 136 20.66 15.44 2.22
CA GLN A 136 21.99 15.34 2.80
C GLN A 136 23.02 16.13 1.99
N VAL A 137 23.01 16.02 0.66
CA VAL A 137 23.92 16.80 -0.21
C VAL A 137 23.73 18.30 -0.01
N LYS A 138 22.48 18.79 0.07
CA LYS A 138 22.21 20.21 0.32
C LYS A 138 22.68 20.68 1.69
N VAL A 139 22.48 19.88 2.73
CA VAL A 139 22.93 20.18 4.10
C VAL A 139 24.46 20.20 4.18
N ILE A 140 25.14 19.24 3.55
CA ILE A 140 26.61 19.21 3.48
C ILE A 140 27.14 20.46 2.76
N ASN A 141 26.54 20.84 1.63
CA ASN A 141 26.94 22.04 0.90
C ASN A 141 26.74 23.32 1.73
N LEU A 142 25.64 23.43 2.47
CA LEU A 142 25.39 24.53 3.40
C LEU A 142 26.43 24.57 4.54
N ALA A 143 26.74 23.43 5.15
CA ALA A 143 27.75 23.34 6.20
C ALA A 143 29.15 23.71 5.67
N TYR A 144 29.49 23.30 4.45
CA TYR A 144 30.73 23.66 3.79
C TYR A 144 30.83 25.17 3.51
N ILE A 145 29.74 25.80 3.03
CA ILE A 145 29.69 27.25 2.81
C ILE A 145 29.86 28.00 4.13
N ILE A 146 29.15 27.61 5.19
CA ILE A 146 29.25 28.25 6.51
C ILE A 146 30.68 28.14 7.04
N ASN A 147 31.30 26.95 6.98
CA ASN A 147 32.68 26.77 7.43
C ASN A 147 33.67 27.63 6.64
N ASN A 148 33.53 27.75 5.32
CA ASN A 148 34.43 28.59 4.52
C ASN A 148 34.19 30.10 4.71
N VAL A 149 32.94 30.53 4.91
CA VAL A 149 32.62 31.94 5.21
C VAL A 149 33.18 32.35 6.58
N VAL A 150 33.12 31.47 7.58
CA VAL A 150 33.71 31.73 8.92
C VAL A 150 35.23 31.84 8.86
N TYR A 151 35.89 31.15 7.93
CA TYR A 151 37.35 31.25 7.72
C TYR A 151 37.80 32.53 7.00
N ILE A 152 36.91 33.22 6.29
CA ILE A 152 37.22 34.49 5.60
C ILE A 152 37.09 35.70 6.55
N ILE A 153 36.41 35.53 7.69
CA ILE A 153 36.10 36.61 8.65
C ILE A 153 37.08 36.58 9.86
N LYS A 154 38.07 35.69 9.88
CA LYS A 154 39.18 35.68 10.85
C LYS A 154 40.47 36.15 10.19
#